data_AF-A0AA38ZC65-F1
#
_entry.id   AF-A0AA38ZC65-F1
#
_cell.length_a   1.000
_cell.length_b   1.000
_cell.length_c   1.000
_cell.angle_alpha   90.00
_cell.angle_beta   90.00
_cell.angle_gamma   90.00
#
_symmetry.space_group_name_H-M   'P 1'
#
loop_
_entity.id
_entity.type
_entity.pdbx_description
1 polymer ?
#
loop_
_entity_poly.entity_id
_entity_poly.type
_entity_poly.pdbx_seq_one_letter_code
_entity_poly.pdbx_strand_id
1 'polypeptide(L)'
;MADALLSASLQILFDRLASAELVNFIREQKLSHELLTNFKRKLLVVHKALNDAEDLLDEIATEALRCEIEAADSQPGGIYQVWNKFSTRVKAPFSNQSMESRVKEMIAKLEDIAEEKEKLGLKEGDGERLSPKLPSSSLVDESFVYGRDEIKEELVKWSLSEKETATGNNVIDVMSIVGMGGSGKTTLAQLLYNDSRVKEHFHGST
;
A
#
# COMPACT_ATOMS: atom_id res chain seq x y z
N MET A 1 4.56 -2.73 5.07
CA MET A 1 4.42 -3.10 3.63
C MET A 1 3.55 -4.35 3.45
N ALA A 2 3.44 -5.23 4.45
CA ALA A 2 2.55 -6.39 4.40
C ALA A 2 1.06 -6.01 4.59
N ASP A 3 0.76 -4.95 5.34
CA ASP A 3 -0.61 -4.63 5.79
C ASP A 3 -1.50 -4.12 4.64
N ALA A 4 -0.99 -3.21 3.81
CA ALA A 4 -1.69 -2.74 2.60
C ALA A 4 -1.92 -3.84 1.54
N LEU A 5 -1.13 -4.93 1.57
CA LEU A 5 -1.27 -6.02 0.59
C LEU A 5 -2.50 -6.89 0.88
N LEU A 6 -2.84 -7.12 2.15
CA LEU A 6 -3.99 -7.94 2.53
C LEU A 6 -5.32 -7.23 2.21
N SER A 7 -5.44 -5.96 2.58
CA SER A 7 -6.62 -5.14 2.27
C SER A 7 -6.83 -5.01 0.75
N ALA A 8 -5.78 -4.70 -0.01
CA ALA A 8 -5.85 -4.63 -1.47
C ALA A 8 -6.25 -5.97 -2.11
N SER A 9 -5.78 -7.10 -1.57
CA SER A 9 -6.13 -8.43 -2.07
C SER A 9 -7.62 -8.75 -1.84
N LEU A 10 -8.17 -8.39 -0.68
CA LEU A 10 -9.60 -8.57 -0.39
C LEU A 10 -10.48 -7.65 -1.26
N GLN A 11 -10.05 -6.42 -1.51
CA GLN A 11 -10.77 -5.51 -2.39
C GLN A 11 -10.91 -6.08 -3.81
N ILE A 12 -9.82 -6.65 -4.36
CA ILE A 12 -9.83 -7.32 -5.66
C ILE A 12 -10.81 -8.50 -5.66
N LEU A 13 -10.89 -9.27 -4.57
CA LEU A 13 -11.85 -10.37 -4.45
C LEU A 13 -13.30 -9.88 -4.45
N PHE A 14 -13.61 -8.77 -3.78
CA PHE A 14 -14.94 -8.16 -3.83
C PHE A 14 -15.33 -7.68 -5.23
N ASP A 15 -14.40 -7.03 -5.93
CA ASP A 15 -14.62 -6.55 -7.29
C ASP A 15 -14.83 -7.72 -8.27
N ARG A 16 -14.06 -8.81 -8.11
CA ARG A 16 -14.23 -10.05 -8.88
C ARG A 16 -15.58 -10.71 -8.61
N LEU A 17 -16.03 -10.75 -7.35
CA LEU A 17 -17.35 -11.27 -6.98
C LEU A 17 -18.51 -10.39 -7.50
N ALA A 18 -18.27 -9.11 -7.72
CA ALA A 18 -19.22 -8.19 -8.33
C ALA A 18 -19.17 -8.19 -9.87
N SER A 19 -18.20 -8.87 -10.48
CA SER A 19 -18.04 -8.91 -11.94
C SER A 19 -19.20 -9.63 -12.62
N ALA A 20 -19.74 -9.01 -13.67
CA ALA A 20 -20.80 -9.59 -14.49
C ALA A 20 -20.40 -10.93 -15.11
N GLU A 21 -19.14 -11.13 -15.48
CA GLU A 21 -18.64 -12.41 -16.01
C GLU A 21 -18.76 -13.53 -14.98
N LEU A 22 -18.29 -13.29 -13.75
CA LEU A 22 -18.34 -14.28 -12.68
C LEU A 22 -19.79 -14.54 -12.26
N VAL A 23 -20.60 -13.49 -12.13
CA VAL A 23 -22.02 -13.58 -11.78
C VAL A 23 -22.81 -14.36 -12.84
N ASN A 24 -22.53 -14.16 -14.12
CA ASN A 24 -23.15 -14.93 -15.21
C ASN A 24 -22.71 -16.38 -15.19
N PHE A 25 -21.42 -16.65 -15.00
CA PHE A 25 -20.89 -18.01 -14.85
C PHE A 25 -21.49 -18.76 -13.64
N ILE A 26 -21.63 -18.09 -12.49
CA ILE A 26 -22.27 -18.65 -11.28
C ILE A 26 -23.73 -19.01 -11.55
N ARG A 27 -24.44 -18.16 -12.31
CA ARG A 27 -25.83 -18.40 -12.74
C ARG A 27 -25.93 -19.63 -13.64
N GLU A 28 -24.98 -19.81 -14.56
CA GLU A 28 -24.89 -20.99 -15.43
C GLU A 28 -24.58 -22.27 -14.63
N GLN A 29 -23.74 -22.18 -13.60
CA GLN A 29 -23.36 -23.30 -12.74
C GLN A 29 -24.40 -23.67 -11.66
N LYS A 30 -25.57 -23.01 -11.63
CA LYS A 30 -26.63 -23.22 -10.62
C LYS A 30 -26.15 -23.09 -9.16
N LEU A 31 -25.06 -22.37 -8.91
CA LEU A 31 -24.67 -22.02 -7.54
C LEU A 31 -25.77 -21.16 -6.91
N SER A 32 -26.22 -21.52 -5.71
CA SER A 32 -27.34 -20.80 -5.10
C SER A 32 -26.92 -19.37 -4.77
N HIS A 33 -27.83 -18.43 -5.02
CA HIS A 33 -27.65 -17.03 -4.62
C HIS A 33 -27.34 -16.90 -3.13
N GLU A 34 -27.87 -17.82 -2.33
CA GLU A 34 -27.61 -17.95 -0.89
C GLU A 34 -26.15 -18.27 -0.56
N LEU A 35 -25.51 -19.20 -1.28
CA LEU A 35 -24.08 -19.51 -1.08
C LEU A 35 -23.19 -18.32 -1.41
N LEU A 36 -23.47 -17.62 -2.52
CA LEU A 36 -22.71 -16.44 -2.93
C LEU A 36 -22.85 -15.30 -1.91
N THR A 37 -24.07 -15.08 -1.42
CA THR A 37 -24.36 -14.05 -0.42
C THR A 37 -23.65 -14.37 0.90
N ASN A 38 -23.67 -15.64 1.32
CA ASN A 38 -22.93 -16.09 2.50
C ASN A 38 -21.41 -15.92 2.34
N PHE A 39 -20.86 -16.25 1.17
CA PHE A 39 -19.44 -16.06 0.89
C PHE A 39 -19.03 -14.59 0.94
N LYS A 40 -19.81 -13.70 0.31
CA LYS A 40 -19.58 -12.25 0.34
C LYS A 40 -19.66 -11.68 1.76
N ARG A 41 -20.63 -12.14 2.56
CA ARG A 41 -20.77 -11.74 3.97
C ARG A 41 -19.55 -12.17 4.79
N LYS A 42 -19.07 -13.39 4.61
CA LYS A 42 -17.88 -13.89 5.34
C LYS A 42 -16.62 -13.10 4.98
N LEU A 43 -16.39 -12.82 3.69
CA LEU A 43 -15.29 -11.95 3.26
C LEU A 43 -15.39 -10.55 3.89
N LEU A 44 -16.59 -10.00 4.03
CA LEU A 44 -16.80 -8.70 4.67
C LEU A 44 -16.43 -8.72 6.16
N VAL A 45 -16.73 -9.81 6.86
CA VAL A 45 -16.33 -10.01 8.27
C VAL A 45 -14.81 -10.03 8.39
N VAL A 46 -14.12 -10.79 7.52
CA VAL A 46 -12.65 -10.84 7.49
C VAL A 46 -12.04 -9.47 7.21
N HIS A 47 -12.55 -8.76 6.21
CA HIS A 47 -12.07 -7.42 5.86
C HIS A 47 -12.22 -6.44 7.02
N LYS A 48 -13.37 -6.46 7.70
CA LYS A 48 -13.59 -5.60 8.86
C LYS A 48 -12.61 -5.92 9.99
N ALA A 49 -12.42 -7.20 10.31
CA ALA A 49 -11.50 -7.60 11.38
C ALA A 49 -10.05 -7.18 11.08
N LEU A 50 -9.62 -7.23 9.82
CA LEU A 50 -8.29 -6.76 9.42
C LEU A 50 -8.14 -5.25 9.57
N ASN A 51 -9.12 -4.46 9.14
CA ASN A 51 -9.09 -3.00 9.32
C ASN A 51 -9.09 -2.61 10.80
N ASP A 52 -9.97 -3.23 11.60
CA ASP A 52 -10.02 -3.01 13.04
C ASP A 52 -8.68 -3.37 13.72
N ALA A 53 -7.91 -4.32 13.17
CA ALA A 53 -6.59 -4.73 13.67
C ALA A 53 -5.49 -3.74 13.26
N GLU A 54 -5.55 -3.24 12.03
CA GLU A 54 -4.64 -2.20 11.52
C GLU A 54 -4.76 -0.92 12.38
N ASP A 55 -5.99 -0.45 12.62
CA ASP A 55 -6.25 0.71 13.49
C ASP A 55 -5.66 0.52 14.90
N LEU A 56 -5.78 -0.69 15.46
CA LEU A 56 -5.25 -1.01 16.79
C LEU A 56 -3.71 -1.06 16.80
N LEU A 57 -3.08 -1.54 15.72
CA LEU A 57 -1.62 -1.56 15.60
C LEU A 57 -1.04 -0.15 15.45
N ASP A 58 -1.68 0.72 14.67
CA ASP A 58 -1.29 2.12 14.54
C ASP A 58 -1.36 2.86 15.89
N GLU A 59 -2.38 2.56 16.70
CA GLU A 59 -2.51 3.07 18.06
C GLU A 59 -1.40 2.57 18.98
N ILE A 60 -1.08 1.27 18.94
CA ILE A 60 0.02 0.68 19.71
C ILE A 60 1.36 1.31 19.31
N ALA A 61 1.63 1.46 18.02
CA ALA A 61 2.86 2.06 17.51
C ALA A 61 3.00 3.52 17.96
N THR A 62 1.89 4.27 17.92
CA THR A 62 1.85 5.67 18.38
C THR A 62 2.15 5.77 19.88
N GLU A 63 1.56 4.90 20.71
CA GLU A 63 1.80 4.91 22.16
C GLU A 63 3.22 4.44 22.52
N ALA A 64 3.78 3.48 21.77
CA ALA A 64 5.17 3.03 21.95
C ALA A 64 6.17 4.17 21.69
N LEU A 65 5.98 4.92 20.59
CA LEU A 65 6.79 6.11 20.29
C LEU A 65 6.65 7.19 21.37
N ARG A 66 5.44 7.34 21.95
CA ARG A 66 5.26 8.25 23.09
C ARG A 66 6.16 7.82 24.25
N CYS A 67 6.04 6.58 24.72
CA CYS A 67 6.84 6.06 25.84
C CYS A 67 8.35 6.24 25.63
N GLU A 68 8.85 6.09 24.40
CA GLU A 68 10.25 6.33 24.06
C GLU A 68 10.64 7.80 24.23
N ILE A 69 9.82 8.74 23.77
CA ILE A 69 10.02 10.18 23.97
C ILE A 69 9.95 10.54 25.47
N GLU A 70 8.99 9.97 26.22
CA GLU A 70 8.86 10.22 27.66
C GLU A 70 10.06 9.70 28.47
N ALA A 71 10.64 8.57 28.04
CA ALA A 71 11.84 8.00 28.64
C ALA A 71 13.13 8.76 28.25
N ALA A 72 13.19 9.30 27.02
CA ALA A 72 14.34 10.05 26.52
C ALA A 72 14.41 11.49 27.06
N ASP A 73 13.29 12.08 27.49
CA ASP A 73 13.22 13.48 27.90
C ASP A 73 13.25 13.65 29.44
N SER A 74 14.45 13.89 29.98
CA SER A 74 14.64 14.32 31.38
C SER A 74 14.75 15.85 31.53
N GLN A 75 14.40 16.66 30.52
CA GLN A 75 14.49 18.13 30.56
C GLN A 75 13.19 18.80 30.06
N PRO A 76 12.58 19.71 30.84
CA PRO A 76 11.36 20.41 30.41
C PRO A 76 11.70 21.47 29.36
N GLY A 77 11.70 21.11 28.08
CA GLY A 77 12.04 22.07 27.01
C GLY A 77 11.61 21.67 25.60
N GLY A 78 10.62 22.38 25.05
CA GLY A 78 10.39 22.50 23.60
C GLY A 78 9.64 21.35 22.93
N ILE A 79 10.17 20.13 22.96
CA ILE A 79 9.65 19.00 22.15
C ILE A 79 8.44 18.35 22.82
N TYR A 80 8.51 18.12 24.13
CA TYR A 80 7.40 17.55 24.91
C TYR A 80 6.12 18.39 24.83
N GLN A 81 6.20 19.72 24.80
CA GLN A 81 5.02 20.58 24.73
C GLN A 81 4.32 20.52 23.36
N VAL A 82 5.08 20.37 22.28
CA VAL A 82 4.51 20.23 20.93
C VAL A 82 3.85 18.88 20.78
N TRP A 83 4.50 17.81 21.28
CA TRP A 83 3.92 16.47 21.30
C TRP A 83 2.70 16.37 22.22
N ASN A 84 2.72 17.02 23.38
CA ASN A 84 1.57 17.07 24.29
C ASN A 84 0.38 17.83 23.67
N LYS A 85 0.64 18.84 22.83
CA LYS A 85 -0.38 19.57 22.05
C LYS A 85 -0.90 18.79 20.85
N PHE A 86 -0.07 18.02 20.18
CA PHE A 86 -0.50 17.10 19.12
C PHE A 86 -1.30 15.93 19.70
N SER A 87 -0.82 15.32 20.77
CA SER A 87 -1.49 14.20 21.43
C SER A 87 -2.79 14.59 22.13
N THR A 88 -2.92 15.80 22.69
CA THR A 88 -4.23 16.28 23.19
C THR A 88 -5.26 16.51 22.07
N ARG A 89 -4.83 16.74 20.82
CA ARG A 89 -5.73 16.75 19.65
C ARG A 89 -6.07 15.36 19.12
N VAL A 90 -5.19 14.38 19.35
CA VAL A 90 -5.41 12.97 18.97
C VAL A 90 -6.11 12.17 20.08
N LYS A 91 -6.13 12.69 21.32
CA LYS A 91 -6.93 12.19 22.45
C LYS A 91 -8.42 12.54 22.25
N ALA A 92 -9.06 11.87 21.30
CA ALA A 92 -10.42 11.30 21.40
C ALA A 92 -10.94 11.00 19.98
N PRO A 93 -11.48 9.79 19.72
CA PRO A 93 -12.48 9.17 20.59
C PRO A 93 -12.30 7.64 20.70
N PHE A 94 -11.50 7.15 21.64
CA PHE A 94 -11.32 5.69 21.76
C PHE A 94 -11.52 5.23 23.19
N SER A 95 -12.76 4.78 23.44
CA SER A 95 -13.29 3.86 24.45
C SER A 95 -12.72 3.87 25.88
N ASN A 96 -13.60 3.71 26.86
CA ASN A 96 -13.31 3.55 28.30
C ASN A 96 -12.55 2.23 28.63
N GLN A 97 -11.99 1.55 27.63
CA GLN A 97 -11.35 0.24 27.69
C GLN A 97 -9.83 0.37 27.60
N SER A 98 -9.12 -0.42 28.41
CA SER A 98 -7.68 -0.62 28.28
C SER A 98 -7.31 -1.21 26.91
N MET A 99 -6.18 -0.82 26.33
CA MET A 99 -5.62 -1.43 25.12
C MET A 99 -5.54 -2.95 25.24
N GLU A 100 -5.20 -3.48 26.41
CA GLU A 100 -5.15 -4.92 26.68
C GLU A 100 -6.49 -5.60 26.37
N SER A 101 -7.60 -4.96 26.74
CA SER A 101 -8.93 -5.53 26.52
C SER A 101 -9.34 -5.50 25.04
N ARG A 102 -8.90 -4.49 24.28
CA ARG A 102 -9.14 -4.40 22.84
C ARG A 102 -8.29 -5.38 22.05
N VAL A 103 -7.04 -5.60 22.45
CA VAL A 103 -6.18 -6.66 21.90
C VAL A 103 -6.80 -8.03 22.13
N LYS A 104 -7.30 -8.31 23.35
CA LYS A 104 -8.01 -9.57 23.65
C LYS A 104 -9.27 -9.74 22.80
N GLU A 105 -10.07 -8.68 22.62
CA GLU A 105 -11.26 -8.73 21.76
C GLU A 105 -10.88 -9.00 20.29
N MET A 106 -9.81 -8.39 19.80
CA MET A 106 -9.32 -8.62 18.45
C MET A 106 -8.83 -10.07 18.26
N ILE A 107 -8.06 -10.60 19.21
CA ILE A 107 -7.62 -12.00 19.18
C ILE A 107 -8.82 -12.94 19.10
N ALA A 108 -9.84 -12.73 19.95
CA ALA A 108 -11.06 -13.54 19.92
C ALA A 108 -11.79 -13.46 18.56
N LYS A 109 -11.90 -12.27 17.95
CA LYS A 109 -12.49 -12.12 16.60
C LYS A 109 -11.71 -12.88 15.54
N LEU A 110 -10.38 -12.87 15.61
CA LEU A 110 -9.52 -13.60 14.66
C LEU A 110 -9.61 -15.11 14.88
N GLU A 111 -9.72 -15.57 16.12
CA GLU A 111 -9.96 -16.99 16.46
C GLU A 111 -11.31 -17.48 15.93
N ASP A 112 -12.38 -16.71 16.09
CA ASP A 112 -13.70 -17.02 15.52
C ASP A 112 -13.65 -17.17 14.00
N ILE A 113 -12.91 -16.27 13.32
CA ILE A 113 -12.70 -16.34 11.87
C ILE A 113 -11.87 -17.59 11.49
N ALA A 114 -10.86 -17.93 12.28
CA ALA A 114 -10.01 -19.10 12.04
C ALA A 114 -10.79 -20.42 12.23
N GLU A 115 -11.71 -20.48 13.18
CA GLU A 115 -12.60 -21.63 13.34
C GLU A 115 -13.59 -21.74 12.16
N GLU A 116 -14.12 -20.61 11.69
CA GLU A 116 -14.96 -20.59 10.49
C GLU A 116 -14.21 -21.02 9.21
N LYS A 117 -12.90 -20.73 9.11
CA LYS A 117 -12.03 -21.18 8.00
C LYS A 117 -11.98 -22.71 7.91
N GLU A 118 -11.87 -23.41 9.04
CA GLU A 118 -11.83 -24.88 9.08
C GLU A 118 -13.15 -25.49 8.56
N LYS A 119 -14.29 -24.90 8.96
CA LYS A 119 -15.63 -25.31 8.50
C LYS A 119 -15.82 -25.12 6.98
N LEU A 120 -15.06 -24.21 6.36
CA LEU A 120 -15.08 -23.98 4.91
C LEU A 120 -14.10 -24.87 4.14
N GLY A 121 -13.31 -25.72 4.82
CA GLY A 121 -12.30 -26.56 4.19
C GLY A 121 -11.15 -25.77 3.56
N LEU A 122 -10.98 -24.50 3.97
CA LEU A 122 -9.91 -23.64 3.47
C LEU A 122 -8.59 -24.11 4.07
N LYS A 123 -7.77 -24.78 3.25
CA LYS A 123 -6.42 -25.15 3.66
C LYS A 123 -5.58 -23.90 3.77
N GLU A 124 -4.74 -23.85 4.81
CA GLU A 124 -3.65 -22.90 4.87
C GLU A 124 -2.83 -23.08 3.60
N GLY A 125 -2.81 -22.05 2.74
CA GLY A 125 -1.83 -22.00 1.68
C GLY A 125 -0.49 -21.92 2.38
N ASP A 126 0.34 -22.96 2.23
CA ASP A 126 1.76 -22.84 2.53
C ASP A 126 2.18 -21.57 1.81
N GLY A 127 2.57 -20.56 2.59
CA GLY A 127 2.86 -19.24 2.09
C GLY A 127 4.09 -19.38 1.23
N GLU A 128 3.90 -19.81 -0.01
CA GLU A 128 4.92 -19.87 -1.01
C GLU A 128 5.25 -18.41 -1.23
N ARG A 129 6.28 -18.00 -0.49
CA ARG A 129 6.91 -16.70 -0.48
C ARG A 129 6.94 -16.27 -1.93
N LEU A 130 5.99 -15.42 -2.32
CA LEU A 130 5.94 -14.84 -3.65
C LEU A 130 7.36 -14.33 -3.85
N SER A 131 8.05 -14.96 -4.80
CA SER A 131 9.47 -14.77 -5.00
C SER A 131 9.69 -13.27 -5.02
N PRO A 132 10.63 -12.73 -4.22
CA PRO A 132 10.81 -11.29 -4.10
C PRO A 132 10.76 -10.70 -5.49
N LYS A 133 9.77 -9.82 -5.70
CA LYS A 133 9.46 -9.18 -6.98
C LYS A 133 10.78 -8.90 -7.68
N LEU A 134 11.02 -9.60 -8.79
CA LEU A 134 12.23 -9.42 -9.57
C LEU A 134 12.41 -7.91 -9.75
N PRO A 135 13.59 -7.36 -9.37
CA PRO A 135 13.90 -5.97 -9.65
C PRO A 135 13.55 -5.72 -11.10
N SER A 136 12.80 -4.66 -11.38
CA SER A 136 12.55 -4.26 -12.76
C SER A 136 13.92 -4.04 -13.42
N SER A 137 14.29 -4.96 -14.32
CA SER A 137 15.58 -4.94 -15.00
C SER A 137 15.68 -3.67 -15.83
N SER A 138 16.86 -3.03 -15.88
CA SER A 138 17.06 -1.86 -16.75
C SER A 138 16.96 -2.17 -18.25
N LEU A 139 16.78 -3.44 -18.64
CA LEU A 139 16.62 -3.85 -20.03
C LEU A 139 15.14 -3.80 -20.39
N VAL A 140 14.77 -2.80 -21.20
CA VAL A 140 13.52 -2.76 -21.94
C VAL A 140 13.86 -2.90 -23.41
N ASP A 141 13.22 -3.85 -24.08
CA ASP A 141 13.26 -3.92 -25.53
C ASP A 141 12.33 -2.84 -26.11
N GLU A 142 12.93 -1.75 -26.60
CA GLU A 142 12.19 -0.60 -27.14
C GLU A 142 11.32 -0.97 -28.36
N SER A 143 11.63 -2.07 -29.05
CA SER A 143 10.90 -2.52 -30.24
C SER A 143 9.45 -2.97 -29.96
N PHE A 144 9.11 -3.24 -28.70
CA PHE A 144 7.76 -3.64 -28.29
C PHE A 144 6.94 -2.51 -27.63
N VAL A 145 7.46 -1.28 -27.60
CA VAL A 145 6.75 -0.14 -27.01
C VAL A 145 6.17 0.73 -28.12
N TYR A 146 4.84 0.90 -28.11
CA TYR A 146 4.11 1.65 -29.13
C TYR A 146 3.29 2.79 -28.51
N GLY A 147 3.18 3.91 -29.23
CA GLY A 147 2.25 5.01 -28.87
C GLY A 147 2.65 5.80 -27.63
N ARG A 148 3.93 5.75 -27.23
CA ARG A 148 4.47 6.45 -26.06
C ARG A 148 5.55 7.47 -26.42
N ASP A 149 5.77 7.71 -27.71
CA ASP A 149 6.84 8.57 -28.22
C ASP A 149 6.65 10.03 -27.80
N GLU A 150 5.43 10.55 -27.88
CA GLU A 150 5.11 11.94 -27.49
C GLU A 150 5.42 12.18 -26.00
N ILE A 151 5.00 11.25 -25.14
CA ILE A 151 5.25 11.34 -23.70
C ILE A 151 6.75 11.19 -23.42
N LYS A 152 7.44 10.26 -24.08
CA LYS A 152 8.90 10.08 -23.93
C LYS A 152 9.64 11.38 -24.23
N GLU A 153 9.33 12.04 -25.35
CA GLU A 153 10.00 13.28 -25.76
C GLU A 153 9.72 14.45 -24.79
N GLU A 154 8.49 14.56 -24.28
CA GLU A 154 8.16 15.57 -23.26
C GLU A 154 8.98 15.37 -21.97
N LEU A 155 9.09 14.13 -21.52
CA LEU A 155 9.85 13.78 -20.31
C LEU A 155 11.35 14.02 -20.50
N VAL A 156 11.92 13.65 -21.66
CA VAL A 156 13.33 13.91 -21.95
C VAL A 156 13.61 15.41 -21.98
N LYS A 157 12.75 16.20 -22.63
CA LYS A 157 12.88 17.66 -22.65
C LYS A 157 12.84 18.26 -21.24
N TRP A 158 11.94 17.79 -20.39
CA TRP A 158 11.87 18.22 -18.99
C TRP A 158 13.16 17.87 -18.23
N SER A 159 13.68 16.66 -18.42
CA SER A 159 14.91 16.19 -17.77
C SER A 159 16.17 16.93 -18.21
N LEU A 160 16.19 17.44 -19.44
CA LEU A 160 17.30 18.24 -19.99
C LEU A 160 17.13 19.75 -19.80
N SER A 161 15.99 20.19 -19.24
CA SER A 161 15.76 21.61 -19.01
C SER A 161 16.64 22.11 -17.86
N GLU A 162 17.65 22.93 -18.19
CA GLU A 162 18.39 23.68 -17.18
C GLU A 162 17.44 24.67 -16.51
N LYS A 163 17.08 24.40 -15.26
CA LYS A 163 16.42 25.40 -14.43
C LYS A 163 17.51 26.20 -13.75
N GLU A 164 17.76 27.41 -14.23
CA GLU A 164 18.66 28.36 -13.58
C GLU A 164 18.17 28.60 -12.15
N THR A 165 18.79 27.93 -11.18
CA THR A 165 18.67 28.30 -9.78
C THR A 165 19.63 29.45 -9.52
N ALA A 166 19.16 30.66 -9.84
CA ALA A 166 19.69 31.84 -9.18
C ALA A 166 19.53 31.60 -7.68
N THR A 167 20.65 31.43 -6.96
CA THR A 167 20.78 31.20 -5.51
C THR A 167 20.97 29.74 -5.10
N GLY A 168 22.21 29.25 -5.16
CA GLY A 168 22.96 28.55 -4.09
C GLY A 168 22.37 27.38 -3.30
N ASN A 169 21.14 26.96 -3.57
CA ASN A 169 20.47 25.87 -2.89
C ASN A 169 20.29 24.72 -3.87
N ASN A 170 20.87 23.56 -3.54
CA ASN A 170 20.70 22.32 -4.29
C ASN A 170 19.24 21.83 -4.18
N VAL A 171 18.35 22.42 -4.96
CA VAL A 171 16.96 21.99 -5.08
C VAL A 171 16.92 20.71 -5.92
N ILE A 172 16.48 19.62 -5.32
CA ILE A 172 16.28 18.34 -6.01
C ILE A 172 14.93 18.40 -6.73
N ASP A 173 14.94 18.34 -8.05
CA ASP A 173 13.73 18.22 -8.86
C ASP A 173 13.22 16.76 -8.83
N VAL A 174 11.94 16.58 -8.51
CA VAL A 174 11.29 15.26 -8.43
C VAL A 174 10.20 15.15 -9.49
N MET A 175 10.22 14.07 -10.27
CA MET A 175 9.19 13.71 -11.24
C MET A 175 8.44 12.45 -10.79
N SER A 176 7.10 12.51 -10.81
CA SER A 176 6.24 11.38 -10.42
C SER A 176 5.47 10.82 -11.62
N ILE A 177 5.54 9.50 -11.86
CA ILE A 177 4.77 8.80 -12.89
C ILE A 177 3.63 8.02 -12.22
N VAL A 178 2.38 8.44 -12.45
CA VAL A 178 1.19 7.88 -11.78
C VAL A 178 0.23 7.26 -12.81
N GLY A 179 -0.51 6.22 -12.40
CA GLY A 179 -1.45 5.49 -13.25
C GLY A 179 -1.80 4.11 -12.70
N MET A 180 -2.82 3.48 -13.25
CA MET A 180 -3.30 2.16 -12.83
C MET A 180 -2.23 1.05 -12.98
N GLY A 181 -2.39 -0.07 -12.27
CA GLY A 181 -1.53 -1.26 -12.46
C GLY A 181 -1.52 -1.72 -13.93
N GLY A 182 -0.37 -2.18 -14.42
CA GLY A 182 -0.24 -2.64 -15.82
C GLY A 182 -0.17 -1.54 -16.89
N SER A 183 -0.27 -0.26 -16.52
CA SER A 183 -0.27 0.85 -17.50
C SER A 183 1.08 1.18 -18.15
N GLY A 184 2.15 0.45 -17.82
CA GLY A 184 3.49 0.66 -18.38
C GLY A 184 4.32 1.77 -17.71
N LYS A 185 4.02 2.19 -16.48
CA LYS A 185 4.77 3.25 -15.76
C LYS A 185 6.26 2.93 -15.63
N THR A 186 6.58 1.72 -15.20
CA THR A 186 7.96 1.25 -15.05
C THR A 186 8.67 1.19 -16.40
N THR A 187 7.97 0.75 -17.44
CA THR A 187 8.47 0.77 -18.83
C THR A 187 8.84 2.17 -19.28
N LEU A 188 7.98 3.17 -19.00
CA LEU A 188 8.25 4.57 -19.32
C LEU A 188 9.45 5.13 -18.54
N ALA A 189 9.55 4.82 -17.25
CA ALA A 189 10.72 5.20 -16.43
C ALA A 189 12.02 4.59 -16.96
N GLN A 190 11.99 3.33 -17.39
CA GLN A 190 13.13 2.64 -17.98
C GLN A 190 13.52 3.23 -19.33
N LEU A 191 12.56 3.57 -20.19
CA LEU A 191 12.82 4.25 -21.46
C LEU A 191 13.48 5.62 -21.25
N LEU A 192 13.00 6.39 -20.27
CA LEU A 192 13.57 7.69 -19.93
C LEU A 192 15.01 7.54 -19.39
N TYR A 193 15.23 6.62 -18.45
CA TYR A 193 16.55 6.37 -17.86
C TYR A 193 17.56 5.85 -18.90
N ASN A 194 17.09 5.08 -19.89
CA ASN A 194 17.95 4.54 -20.92
C ASN A 194 18.20 5.44 -22.13
N ASP A 195 17.43 6.53 -22.26
CA ASP A 195 17.60 7.51 -23.34
C ASP A 195 19.04 8.05 -23.32
N SER A 196 19.70 8.01 -24.48
CA SER A 196 21.10 8.40 -24.60
C SER A 196 21.33 9.85 -24.21
N ARG A 197 20.38 10.75 -24.49
CA ARG A 197 20.48 12.18 -24.16
C ARG A 197 20.44 12.40 -22.66
N VAL A 198 19.53 11.69 -21.96
CA VAL A 198 19.40 11.74 -20.50
C VAL A 198 20.65 11.15 -19.85
N LYS A 199 21.12 10.00 -20.34
CA LYS A 199 22.37 9.39 -19.85
C LYS A 199 23.56 10.34 -20.01
N GLU A 200 23.73 10.96 -21.18
CA GLU A 200 24.83 11.90 -21.43
C GLU A 200 24.77 13.13 -20.52
N HIS A 201 23.59 13.73 -20.33
CA HIS A 201 23.41 14.89 -19.45
C HIS A 201 23.74 14.60 -17.98
N PHE A 202 23.34 13.43 -17.46
CA PHE A 202 23.56 13.08 -16.05
C PHE A 202 24.85 12.28 -15.78
N HIS A 203 25.52 11.73 -16.81
CA HIS A 203 26.81 11.03 -16.67
C HIS A 203 28.02 11.89 -17.09
N GLY A 204 27.80 13.16 -17.45
CA GLY A 204 28.86 14.12 -17.76
C GLY A 204 29.29 14.98 -16.57
N SER A 205 30.21 14.48 -15.75
CA SER A 205 31.26 15.22 -15.00
C SER A 205 32.01 14.23 -14.11
N THR A 206 33.10 13.65 -14.63
CA THR A 206 34.18 13.11 -13.80
C THR A 206 35.18 14.21 -13.52
#